data_AF-Q5C3C7-F1
#
_entry.id   AF-Q5C3C7-F1
#
_cell.length_a   1.000
_cell.length_b   1.000
_cell.length_c   1.000
_cell.angle_alpha   90.00
_cell.angle_beta   90.00
_cell.angle_gamma   90.00
#
_symmetry.space_group_name_H-M   'P 1'
#
loop_
_entity.id
_entity.type
_entity.pdbx_description
1 polymer ?
#
loop_
_entity_poly.entity_id
_entity_poly.type
_entity_poly.pdbx_seq_one_letter_code
_entity_poly.pdbx_strand_id
1 'polypeptide(L)'
;MLGIKDLPQDLFYQICSYLRINDLIALSSVCVQFFHWLSRQSYWKWRSQNLLSGTYPCLPGYSVYIFLCIPNIEKTIDWVLTGFEREKCCINFGENTADCIRLSRLNVVSHGIDALHIPLKHPHLLIMGDRGRMVSIFSLKTGLLPNAWLPIFTEHHSHSGWIWTINSTDDTVITGSWDGALRVWKLTNSGLAFQSIY
;
A
#
# COMPACT_ATOMS: atom_id res chain seq x y z
N MET A 1 47.19 1.60 5.92
CA MET A 1 46.16 0.60 5.58
C MET A 1 45.00 1.38 4.98
N LEU A 2 44.67 1.17 3.71
CA LEU A 2 43.55 1.89 3.07
C LEU A 2 42.23 1.39 3.66
N GLY A 3 41.42 2.30 4.19
CA GLY A 3 40.09 2.00 4.69
C GLY A 3 39.00 2.27 3.64
N ILE A 4 37.80 1.75 3.86
CA ILE A 4 36.63 2.02 3.00
C ILE A 4 36.31 3.52 2.90
N LYS A 5 36.66 4.30 3.93
CA LYS A 5 36.46 5.76 3.99
C LYS A 5 37.35 6.53 3.01
N ASP A 6 38.45 5.90 2.58
CA ASP A 6 39.44 6.50 1.66
C ASP A 6 39.08 6.23 0.18
N LEU A 7 38.03 5.44 -0.08
CA LEU A 7 37.57 5.13 -1.43
C LEU A 7 36.86 6.34 -2.06
N PRO A 8 36.97 6.51 -3.39
CA PRO A 8 36.06 7.35 -4.16
C PRO A 8 34.59 7.01 -3.88
N GLN A 9 33.76 8.05 -3.81
CA GLN A 9 32.34 7.93 -3.43
C GLN A 9 31.56 6.96 -4.34
N ASP A 10 31.87 6.93 -5.64
CA ASP A 10 31.19 6.03 -6.59
C ASP A 10 31.52 4.56 -6.34
N LEU A 11 32.77 4.25 -5.97
CA LEU A 11 33.16 2.88 -5.60
C LEU A 11 32.50 2.45 -4.29
N PHE A 12 32.37 3.38 -3.33
CA PHE A 12 31.59 3.12 -2.11
C PHE A 12 30.13 2.79 -2.45
N TYR A 13 29.49 3.56 -3.35
CA TYR A 13 28.11 3.28 -3.76
C TYR A 13 27.97 1.96 -4.53
N GLN A 14 28.94 1.59 -5.35
CA GLN A 14 28.95 0.31 -6.03
C GLN A 14 29.09 -0.86 -5.05
N ILE A 15 29.90 -0.73 -3.98
CA ILE A 15 29.93 -1.73 -2.91
C ILE A 15 28.56 -1.81 -2.23
N CYS A 16 27.99 -0.64 -1.91
CA CYS A 16 26.68 -0.56 -1.28
C CYS A 16 25.56 -1.15 -2.15
N SER A 17 25.68 -1.15 -3.49
CA SER A 17 24.68 -1.73 -4.39
C SER A 17 24.44 -3.23 -4.17
N TYR A 18 25.43 -3.94 -3.64
CA TYR A 18 25.35 -5.37 -3.32
C TYR A 18 24.91 -5.69 -1.89
N LEU A 19 24.84 -4.68 -1.01
CA LEU A 19 24.43 -4.85 0.38
C LEU A 19 22.92 -4.80 0.52
N ARG A 20 22.37 -5.47 1.55
CA ARG A 20 20.95 -5.36 1.89
C ARG A 20 20.66 -4.06 2.65
N ILE A 21 19.40 -3.66 2.63
CA ILE A 21 18.93 -2.43 3.27
C ILE A 21 19.31 -2.32 4.75
N ASN A 22 19.23 -3.43 5.49
CA ASN A 22 19.59 -3.48 6.91
C ASN A 22 21.09 -3.23 7.12
N ASP A 23 21.93 -3.75 6.21
CA ASP A 23 23.38 -3.53 6.25
C ASP A 23 23.71 -2.07 5.93
N LEU A 24 22.99 -1.44 4.99
CA LEU A 24 23.15 -0.03 4.67
C LEU A 24 22.76 0.89 5.84
N ILE A 25 21.69 0.55 6.58
CA ILE A 25 21.31 1.29 7.78
C ILE A 25 22.40 1.16 8.84
N ALA A 26 22.87 -0.06 9.11
CA ALA A 26 23.97 -0.29 10.04
C ALA A 26 25.23 0.50 9.61
N LEU A 27 25.56 0.49 8.33
CA LEU A 27 26.70 1.21 7.75
C LEU A 27 26.57 2.73 7.93
N SER A 28 25.36 3.28 7.80
CA SER A 28 25.08 4.70 8.04
C SER A 28 25.36 5.11 9.50
N SER A 29 25.23 4.19 10.45
CA SER A 29 25.51 4.44 11.87
C SER A 29 27.00 4.29 12.24
N VAL A 30 27.85 3.82 11.33
CA VAL A 30 29.29 3.59 11.63
C VAL A 30 30.07 4.91 11.69
N CYS A 31 29.80 5.87 10.80
CA CYS A 31 30.45 7.19 10.84
C CYS A 31 29.66 8.27 10.09
N VAL A 32 29.98 9.53 10.41
CA VAL A 32 29.36 10.73 9.80
C VAL A 32 29.50 10.77 8.29
N GLN A 33 30.64 10.32 7.73
CA GLN A 33 30.87 10.32 6.29
C GLN A 33 29.93 9.33 5.56
N PHE A 34 29.77 8.12 6.09
CA PHE A 34 28.86 7.13 5.52
C PHE A 34 27.41 7.54 5.68
N PHE A 35 27.03 8.12 6.83
CA PHE A 35 25.73 8.74 7.00
C PHE A 35 25.46 9.77 5.90
N HIS A 36 26.35 10.75 5.73
CA HIS A 36 26.19 11.80 4.72
C HIS A 36 26.12 11.27 3.29
N TRP A 37 26.91 10.25 2.94
CA TRP A 37 26.84 9.61 1.63
C TRP A 37 25.54 8.83 1.42
N LEU A 38 25.09 8.07 2.42
CA LEU A 38 23.86 7.29 2.34
C LEU A 38 22.60 8.13 2.53
N SER A 39 22.69 9.39 2.97
CA SER A 39 21.54 10.32 2.97
C SER A 39 21.25 10.94 1.60
N ARG A 40 22.08 10.69 0.57
CA ARG A 40 21.90 11.30 -0.76
C ARG A 40 20.76 10.64 -1.54
N GLN A 41 19.76 11.43 -1.88
CA GLN A 41 18.60 11.03 -2.68
C GLN A 41 18.98 10.45 -4.06
N SER A 42 20.05 10.95 -4.69
CA SER A 42 20.52 10.48 -6.00
C SER A 42 20.99 9.02 -5.99
N TYR A 43 21.67 8.59 -4.94
CA TYR A 43 22.11 7.19 -4.78
C TYR A 43 20.91 6.25 -4.68
N TRP A 44 19.94 6.58 -3.83
CA TRP A 44 18.74 5.75 -3.66
C TRP A 44 17.87 5.71 -4.91
N LYS A 45 17.73 6.83 -5.62
CA LYS A 45 17.06 6.86 -6.91
C LYS A 45 17.73 5.90 -7.91
N TRP A 46 19.05 6.00 -8.07
CA TRP A 46 19.83 5.13 -8.96
C TRP A 46 19.73 3.66 -8.54
N ARG A 47 19.90 3.36 -7.25
CA ARG A 47 19.81 2.00 -6.70
C ARG A 47 18.43 1.41 -6.95
N SER A 48 17.36 2.16 -6.64
CA SER A 48 15.99 1.72 -6.88
C SER A 48 15.75 1.46 -8.37
N GLN A 49 16.22 2.33 -9.27
CA GLN A 49 16.10 2.14 -10.71
C GLN A 49 16.79 0.87 -11.21
N ASN A 50 17.97 0.54 -10.67
CA ASN A 50 18.71 -0.66 -11.09
C ASN A 50 18.13 -1.96 -10.52
N LEU A 51 17.50 -1.92 -9.34
CA LEU A 51 16.79 -3.05 -8.77
C LEU A 51 15.41 -3.29 -9.43
N LEU A 52 14.92 -2.33 -10.22
CA LEU A 52 13.58 -2.33 -10.81
C LEU A 52 13.66 -2.37 -12.34
N SER A 53 13.51 -3.54 -12.94
CA SER A 53 13.33 -3.73 -14.40
C SER A 53 11.88 -3.45 -14.84
N GLY A 54 11.26 -2.35 -14.41
CA GLY A 54 9.86 -2.06 -14.74
C GLY A 54 9.21 -0.92 -13.95
N THR A 55 7.94 -0.64 -14.30
CA THR A 55 7.12 0.49 -13.82
C THR A 55 7.20 0.70 -12.31
N TYR A 56 7.65 1.90 -11.94
CA TYR A 56 7.71 2.41 -10.58
C TYR A 56 6.34 2.27 -9.89
N PRO A 57 6.22 1.59 -8.74
CA PRO A 57 5.04 1.79 -7.92
C PRO A 57 5.06 3.25 -7.48
N CYS A 58 4.15 4.05 -8.02
CA CYS A 58 3.78 5.31 -7.39
C CYS A 58 3.22 4.95 -6.02
N LEU A 59 4.00 5.17 -4.95
CA LEU A 59 3.49 5.11 -3.60
C LEU A 59 2.36 6.14 -3.50
N PRO A 60 1.09 5.74 -3.44
CA PRO A 60 0.02 6.69 -3.35
C PRO A 60 -0.08 7.10 -1.87
N GLY A 61 0.07 8.39 -1.56
CA GLY A 61 -0.43 8.94 -0.30
C GLY A 61 0.50 8.95 0.92
N TYR A 62 1.79 8.62 0.82
CA TYR A 62 2.73 9.11 1.84
C TYR A 62 3.06 10.57 1.52
N SER A 63 2.24 11.46 2.09
CA SER A 63 2.64 12.84 2.35
C SER A 63 3.95 12.78 3.14
N VAL A 64 5.06 12.98 2.45
CA VAL A 64 6.29 13.50 3.06
C VAL A 64 5.85 14.74 3.84
N TYR A 65 6.03 14.71 5.16
CA TYR A 65 5.59 15.71 6.13
C TYR A 65 5.31 17.11 5.54
N ILE A 66 4.04 17.39 5.26
CA ILE A 66 3.56 18.75 5.06
C ILE A 66 2.34 18.90 5.98
N PHE A 67 2.62 19.12 7.27
CA PHE A 67 1.76 20.00 8.04
C PHE A 67 1.91 21.38 7.38
N LEU A 68 0.78 21.95 6.94
CA LEU A 68 0.60 23.19 6.17
C LEU A 68 0.26 22.92 4.70
N CYS A 69 -1.03 22.85 4.39
CA CYS A 69 -1.58 22.97 3.05
C CYS A 69 -1.02 24.23 2.35
N ILE A 70 0.12 24.10 1.68
CA ILE A 70 0.66 25.10 0.77
C ILE A 70 0.46 24.55 -0.64
N PRO A 71 -0.40 25.17 -1.47
CA PRO A 71 -0.49 24.79 -2.87
C PRO A 71 0.84 25.15 -3.57
N ASN A 72 1.41 24.21 -4.36
CA ASN A 72 2.66 24.32 -5.13
C ASN A 72 3.96 23.74 -4.54
N ILE A 73 3.90 22.77 -3.61
CA ILE A 73 5.10 21.92 -3.39
C ILE A 73 5.06 20.79 -4.41
N GLU A 74 6.03 20.79 -5.34
CA GLU A 74 6.31 19.63 -6.18
C GLU A 74 6.35 18.38 -5.30
N LYS A 75 5.70 17.29 -5.74
CA LYS A 75 5.70 16.02 -5.01
C LYS A 75 7.14 15.49 -4.93
N THR A 76 7.90 15.89 -3.92
CA THR A 76 9.27 15.41 -3.71
C THR A 76 9.21 13.99 -3.16
N ILE A 77 9.74 13.04 -3.92
CA ILE A 77 9.84 11.64 -3.50
C ILE A 77 11.05 11.52 -2.58
N ASP A 78 10.84 10.96 -1.38
CA ASP A 78 11.92 10.49 -0.53
C ASP A 78 12.38 9.10 -1.01
N TRP A 79 13.47 9.08 -1.78
CA TRP A 79 14.06 7.87 -2.34
C TRP A 79 14.69 6.98 -1.27
N VAL A 80 15.13 7.53 -0.13
CA VAL A 80 15.65 6.74 0.99
C VAL A 80 14.53 5.86 1.54
N LEU A 81 13.42 6.47 1.93
CA LEU A 81 12.25 5.76 2.44
C LEU A 81 11.65 4.82 1.39
N THR A 82 11.52 5.28 0.14
CA THR A 82 10.97 4.47 -0.96
C THR A 82 11.81 3.23 -1.22
N GLY A 83 13.14 3.37 -1.26
CA GLY A 83 14.07 2.25 -1.42
C GLY A 83 13.98 1.27 -0.26
N PHE A 84 13.87 1.78 0.96
CA PHE A 84 13.73 0.98 2.17
C PHE A 84 12.44 0.16 2.20
N GLU A 85 11.27 0.80 2.02
CA GLU A 85 9.98 0.12 2.05
C GLU A 85 9.87 -0.92 0.92
N ARG A 86 10.45 -0.61 -0.25
CA ARG A 86 10.46 -1.55 -1.37
C ARG A 86 11.31 -2.77 -1.09
N GLU A 87 12.54 -2.60 -0.61
CA GLU A 87 13.42 -3.74 -0.34
C GLU A 87 12.84 -4.64 0.77
N LYS A 88 12.23 -4.05 1.81
CA LYS A 88 11.45 -4.80 2.80
C LYS A 88 10.28 -5.57 2.20
N CYS A 89 9.51 -4.95 1.30
CA CYS A 89 8.43 -5.63 0.59
C CYS A 89 8.96 -6.82 -0.23
N CYS A 90 10.07 -6.65 -0.94
CA CYS A 90 10.71 -7.75 -1.69
C CYS A 90 11.24 -8.85 -0.76
N ILE A 91 11.73 -8.54 0.44
CA ILE A 91 12.14 -9.54 1.41
C ILE A 91 10.91 -10.32 1.93
N ASN A 92 9.84 -9.62 2.29
CA ASN A 92 8.64 -10.23 2.86
C ASN A 92 7.81 -11.05 1.86
N PHE A 93 7.76 -10.62 0.59
CA PHE A 93 6.97 -11.24 -0.47
C PHE A 93 7.83 -11.94 -1.54
N GLY A 94 9.14 -12.04 -1.32
CA GLY A 94 10.10 -12.68 -2.23
C GLY A 94 10.25 -14.17 -1.97
N GLU A 95 11.47 -14.69 -2.12
CA GLU A 95 11.75 -16.14 -2.14
C GLU A 95 11.37 -16.89 -0.86
N ASN A 96 11.21 -16.20 0.28
CA ASN A 96 10.88 -16.83 1.55
C ASN A 96 9.39 -16.71 1.90
N THR A 97 8.54 -17.44 1.19
CA THR A 97 7.10 -17.53 1.49
C THR A 97 6.79 -18.34 2.75
N ALA A 98 7.81 -18.85 3.45
CA ALA A 98 7.64 -19.69 4.64
C ALA A 98 6.95 -18.94 5.79
N ASP A 99 7.13 -17.61 5.86
CA ASP A 99 6.50 -16.74 6.87
C ASP A 99 5.11 -16.23 6.46
N CYS A 100 4.66 -16.53 5.23
CA CYS A 100 3.34 -16.13 4.77
C CYS A 100 2.25 -16.99 5.42
N ILE A 101 1.37 -16.34 6.18
CA ILE A 101 0.19 -17.01 6.74
C ILE A 101 -0.91 -17.02 5.68
N ARG A 102 -1.26 -18.21 5.18
CA ARG A 102 -2.44 -18.37 4.32
C ARG A 102 -3.70 -18.38 5.18
N LEU A 103 -4.54 -17.37 5.00
CA LEU A 103 -5.85 -17.29 5.62
C LEU A 103 -6.91 -17.59 4.57
N SER A 104 -7.73 -18.62 4.83
CA SER A 104 -8.91 -18.93 4.02
C SER A 104 -10.12 -19.02 4.92
N ARG A 105 -11.18 -18.30 4.53
CA ARG A 105 -12.49 -18.39 5.17
C ARG A 105 -13.52 -18.63 4.09
N LEU A 106 -14.30 -19.69 4.26
CA LEU A 106 -15.38 -20.07 3.36
C LEU A 106 -16.68 -19.46 3.89
N ASN A 107 -17.61 -19.19 2.97
CA ASN A 107 -18.98 -18.76 3.28
C ASN A 107 -19.07 -17.47 4.13
N VAL A 108 -18.13 -16.56 3.93
CA VAL A 108 -18.16 -15.23 4.57
C VAL A 108 -19.33 -14.40 4.01
N VAL A 109 -19.74 -14.67 2.78
CA VAL A 109 -20.94 -14.15 2.13
C VAL A 109 -21.76 -15.28 1.52
N SER A 110 -23.02 -15.01 1.20
CA SER A 110 -23.94 -16.01 0.61
C SER A 110 -23.82 -16.16 -0.91
N HIS A 111 -23.12 -15.24 -1.60
CA HIS A 111 -23.06 -15.20 -3.06
C HIS A 111 -21.63 -15.02 -3.59
N GLY A 112 -21.46 -15.20 -4.91
CA GLY A 112 -20.17 -15.01 -5.58
C GLY A 112 -19.68 -13.57 -5.47
N ILE A 113 -18.36 -13.42 -5.30
CA ILE A 113 -17.67 -12.14 -5.17
C ILE A 113 -17.16 -11.73 -6.55
N ASP A 114 -17.60 -10.57 -7.04
CA ASP A 114 -17.10 -10.04 -8.32
C ASP A 114 -16.28 -8.75 -8.15
N ALA A 115 -16.39 -8.06 -7.01
CA ALA A 115 -15.65 -6.83 -6.74
C ALA A 115 -14.98 -6.84 -5.36
N LEU A 116 -13.70 -6.48 -5.32
CA LEU A 116 -12.90 -6.30 -4.09
C LEU A 116 -12.09 -5.02 -4.21
N HIS A 117 -12.05 -4.24 -3.13
CA HIS A 117 -11.35 -2.96 -3.11
C HIS A 117 -10.76 -2.64 -1.73
N ILE A 118 -9.51 -2.18 -1.69
CA ILE A 118 -8.84 -1.69 -0.48
C ILE A 118 -8.70 -0.17 -0.60
N PRO A 119 -9.43 0.64 0.20
CA PRO A 119 -9.33 2.08 0.12
C PRO A 119 -7.95 2.57 0.57
N LEU A 120 -7.34 3.45 -0.24
CA LEU A 120 -5.99 3.94 0.03
C LEU A 120 -5.86 4.65 1.38
N LYS A 121 -6.85 5.47 1.76
CA LYS A 121 -6.87 6.21 3.03
C LYS A 121 -7.17 5.32 4.24
N HIS A 122 -7.78 4.15 3.99
CA HIS A 122 -8.16 3.18 5.01
C HIS A 122 -7.67 1.77 4.63
N PRO A 123 -6.34 1.54 4.56
CA PRO A 123 -5.75 0.31 4.03
C PRO A 123 -5.98 -0.93 4.93
N HIS A 124 -6.59 -0.72 6.09
CA HIS A 124 -7.01 -1.76 7.01
C HIS A 124 -8.42 -2.29 6.71
N LEU A 125 -9.14 -1.67 5.78
CA LEU A 125 -10.48 -2.07 5.37
C LEU A 125 -10.43 -2.79 4.02
N LEU A 126 -11.35 -3.74 3.86
CA LEU A 126 -11.64 -4.41 2.60
C LEU A 126 -13.11 -4.20 2.29
N ILE A 127 -13.40 -3.53 1.18
CA ILE A 127 -14.76 -3.35 0.66
C ILE A 127 -15.00 -4.41 -0.41
N MET A 128 -16.15 -5.06 -0.31
CA MET A 128 -16.50 -6.19 -1.14
C MET A 128 -17.90 -6.02 -1.72
N GLY A 129 -18.07 -6.38 -2.99
CA GLY A 129 -19.35 -6.42 -3.69
C GLY A 129 -19.63 -7.83 -4.20
N ASP A 130 -20.85 -8.32 -3.95
CA ASP A 130 -21.28 -9.66 -4.33
C ASP A 130 -22.48 -9.68 -5.29
N ARG A 131 -22.78 -10.88 -5.82
CA ARG A 131 -23.99 -11.13 -6.63
C ARG A 131 -25.30 -11.12 -5.84
N GLY A 132 -25.21 -11.08 -4.51
CA GLY A 132 -26.34 -10.86 -3.60
C GLY A 132 -26.84 -9.42 -3.60
N ARG A 133 -26.14 -8.53 -4.31
CA ARG A 133 -26.40 -7.09 -4.38
C ARG A 133 -26.04 -6.39 -3.06
N MET A 134 -25.10 -6.98 -2.32
CA MET A 134 -24.63 -6.48 -1.03
C MET A 134 -23.25 -5.86 -1.16
N VAL A 135 -23.04 -4.76 -0.44
CA VAL A 135 -21.71 -4.22 -0.17
C VAL A 135 -21.35 -4.53 1.26
N SER A 136 -20.26 -5.23 1.48
CA SER A 136 -19.76 -5.57 2.81
C SER A 136 -18.39 -4.95 3.04
N ILE A 137 -18.15 -4.50 4.27
CA ILE A 137 -16.84 -4.01 4.72
C ILE A 137 -16.30 -4.98 5.75
N PHE A 138 -15.03 -5.35 5.58
CA PHE A 138 -14.26 -6.16 6.52
C PHE A 138 -13.07 -5.36 7.03
N SER A 139 -12.61 -5.71 8.23
CA SER A 139 -11.34 -5.23 8.77
C SER A 139 -10.27 -6.30 8.57
N LEU A 140 -9.20 -5.96 7.86
CA LEU A 140 -8.04 -6.85 7.69
C LEU A 140 -7.30 -7.08 9.02
N LYS A 141 -7.47 -6.18 10.01
CA LYS A 141 -6.89 -6.34 11.36
C LYS A 141 -7.56 -7.46 12.15
N THR A 142 -8.90 -7.44 12.22
CA THR A 142 -9.66 -8.56 12.81
C THR A 142 -9.47 -9.83 12.01
N GLY A 143 -9.10 -9.65 10.74
CA GLY A 143 -8.80 -10.72 9.84
C GLY A 143 -7.60 -11.61 10.20
N LEU A 144 -6.73 -11.19 11.12
CA LEU A 144 -5.66 -12.05 11.57
C LEU A 144 -6.12 -13.03 12.66
N LEU A 145 -7.35 -12.88 13.16
CA LEU A 145 -7.89 -13.67 14.27
C LEU A 145 -8.68 -14.88 13.75
N PRO A 146 -8.46 -16.10 14.30
CA PRO A 146 -9.07 -17.33 13.79
C PRO A 146 -10.61 -17.34 13.78
N ASN A 147 -11.31 -16.55 14.60
CA ASN A 147 -12.75 -16.71 14.81
C ASN A 147 -13.58 -15.43 14.64
N ALA A 148 -13.05 -14.36 14.00
CA ALA A 148 -13.68 -13.03 14.01
C ALA A 148 -13.80 -12.34 12.63
N TRP A 149 -13.74 -13.09 11.52
CA TRP A 149 -13.98 -12.53 10.17
C TRP A 149 -15.48 -12.43 9.86
N LEU A 150 -16.14 -11.52 10.56
CA LEU A 150 -17.48 -11.08 10.20
C LEU A 150 -17.38 -9.69 9.55
N PRO A 151 -18.30 -9.34 8.64
CA PRO A 151 -18.35 -7.99 8.12
C PRO A 151 -18.60 -7.02 9.28
N ILE A 152 -17.81 -5.95 9.33
CA ILE A 152 -18.04 -4.85 10.28
C ILE A 152 -19.25 -4.00 9.86
N PHE A 153 -19.62 -4.07 8.58
CA PHE A 153 -20.77 -3.41 7.99
C PHE A 153 -21.23 -4.18 6.76
N THR A 154 -22.55 -4.28 6.54
CA THR A 154 -23.13 -4.79 5.30
C THR A 154 -24.35 -3.94 4.93
N GLU A 155 -24.35 -3.40 3.72
CA GLU A 155 -25.51 -2.73 3.13
C GLU A 155 -26.32 -3.75 2.32
N HIS A 156 -27.49 -4.10 2.86
CA HIS A 156 -28.43 -4.97 2.18
C HIS A 156 -29.26 -4.13 1.18
N HIS A 157 -29.34 -4.56 -0.08
CA HIS A 157 -30.02 -3.82 -1.16
C HIS A 157 -29.29 -2.58 -1.67
N SER A 158 -27.96 -2.59 -1.61
CA SER A 158 -27.16 -1.53 -2.23
C SER A 158 -27.47 -1.33 -3.72
N HIS A 159 -27.81 -2.39 -4.46
CA HIS A 159 -28.13 -2.35 -5.89
C HIS A 159 -29.30 -3.31 -6.22
N SER A 160 -29.89 -3.15 -7.41
CA SER A 160 -30.88 -4.08 -7.96
C SER A 160 -30.25 -5.18 -8.85
N GLY A 161 -28.93 -5.13 -9.02
CA GLY A 161 -28.13 -6.05 -9.84
C GLY A 161 -26.79 -6.37 -9.19
N TRP A 162 -26.01 -7.23 -9.81
CA TRP A 162 -24.71 -7.66 -9.28
C TRP A 162 -23.72 -6.51 -9.25
N ILE A 163 -22.99 -6.39 -8.14
CA ILE A 163 -21.95 -5.39 -8.00
C ILE A 163 -20.69 -5.91 -8.69
N TRP A 164 -20.21 -5.17 -9.67
CA TRP A 164 -19.13 -5.61 -10.55
C TRP A 164 -17.84 -4.79 -10.39
N THR A 165 -17.96 -3.59 -9.84
CA THR A 165 -16.82 -2.71 -9.63
C THR A 165 -17.00 -1.89 -8.38
N ILE A 166 -15.90 -1.67 -7.67
CA ILE A 166 -15.81 -0.79 -6.51
C ILE A 166 -14.53 0.02 -6.67
N ASN A 167 -14.61 1.32 -6.44
CA ASN A 167 -13.44 2.17 -6.37
C ASN A 167 -13.63 3.21 -5.25
N SER A 168 -12.54 3.84 -4.80
CA SER A 168 -12.63 4.90 -3.80
C SER A 168 -11.60 5.99 -4.03
N THR A 169 -11.95 7.21 -3.66
CA THR A 169 -11.00 8.31 -3.49
C THR A 169 -11.30 8.98 -2.16
N ASP A 170 -10.29 9.12 -1.31
CA ASP A 170 -10.43 9.57 0.08
C ASP A 170 -11.48 8.74 0.86
N ASP A 171 -12.50 9.40 1.38
CA ASP A 171 -13.63 8.78 2.08
C ASP A 171 -14.84 8.57 1.14
N THR A 172 -14.69 8.76 -0.17
CA THR A 172 -15.76 8.53 -1.14
C THR A 172 -15.57 7.17 -1.79
N VAL A 173 -16.62 6.34 -1.77
CA VAL A 173 -16.65 5.02 -2.39
C VAL A 173 -17.70 5.03 -3.49
N ILE A 174 -17.37 4.45 -4.64
CA ILE A 174 -18.27 4.31 -5.78
C ILE A 174 -18.44 2.84 -6.09
N THR A 175 -19.68 2.41 -6.24
CA THR A 175 -20.03 1.03 -6.61
C THR A 175 -20.79 1.03 -7.93
N GLY A 176 -20.42 0.12 -8.83
CA GLY A 176 -21.05 -0.05 -10.12
C GLY A 176 -21.62 -1.45 -10.29
N SER A 177 -22.77 -1.54 -10.96
CA SER A 177 -23.59 -2.74 -10.96
C SER A 177 -24.31 -2.97 -12.29
N TRP A 178 -24.73 -4.21 -12.47
CA TRP A 178 -25.57 -4.66 -13.59
C TRP A 178 -27.00 -4.07 -13.59
N ASP A 179 -27.40 -3.34 -12.56
CA ASP A 179 -28.64 -2.54 -12.60
C ASP A 179 -28.53 -1.27 -13.45
N GLY A 180 -27.35 -1.02 -14.04
CA GLY A 180 -27.10 0.14 -14.89
C GLY A 180 -26.81 1.42 -14.11
N ALA A 181 -26.64 1.35 -12.79
CA ALA A 181 -26.40 2.51 -11.94
C ALA A 181 -25.01 2.49 -11.28
N LEU A 182 -24.46 3.69 -11.13
CA LEU A 182 -23.35 3.97 -10.22
C LEU A 182 -23.89 4.59 -8.94
N ARG A 183 -23.50 4.06 -7.78
CA ARG A 183 -23.87 4.64 -6.49
C ARG A 183 -22.64 5.19 -5.79
N VAL A 184 -22.80 6.38 -5.24
CA VAL A 184 -21.77 7.09 -4.47
C VAL A 184 -22.11 7.00 -3.00
N TRP A 185 -21.10 6.67 -2.22
CA TRP A 185 -21.17 6.48 -0.79
C TRP A 185 -20.08 7.30 -0.11
N LYS A 186 -20.37 7.77 1.10
CA LYS A 186 -19.38 8.30 2.01
C LYS A 186 -19.00 7.21 3.01
N LEU A 187 -17.74 6.85 3.08
CA LEU A 187 -17.17 5.98 4.08
C LEU A 187 -17.07 6.75 5.40
N THR A 188 -17.70 6.21 6.43
CA THR A 188 -17.73 6.76 7.79
C THR A 188 -17.23 5.72 8.78
N ASN A 189 -17.07 6.12 10.04
CA ASN A 189 -16.69 5.22 11.11
C ASN A 189 -17.71 4.09 11.34
N SER A 190 -18.95 4.25 10.86
CA SER A 190 -20.03 3.26 11.02
C SER A 190 -20.34 2.47 9.74
N GLY A 191 -19.60 2.68 8.65
CA GLY A 191 -19.82 1.98 7.37
C GLY A 191 -19.98 2.91 6.18
N LEU A 192 -20.94 2.63 5.30
CA LEU A 192 -21.22 3.44 4.11
C LEU A 192 -22.51 4.24 4.30
N ALA A 193 -22.45 5.54 3.99
CA ALA A 193 -23.61 6.42 3.93
C ALA A 193 -23.88 6.80 2.46
N PHE A 194 -25.05 6.41 1.94
CA PHE A 194 -25.46 6.74 0.57
C PHE A 194 -25.45 8.26 0.32
N GLN A 195 -24.96 8.69 -0.85
CA GLN A 195 -24.90 10.09 -1.25
C GLN A 195 -25.75 10.35 -2.49
N SER A 196 -25.50 9.62 -3.58
CA SER A 196 -26.16 9.84 -4.86
C SER A 196 -26.10 8.62 -5.78
N ILE A 197 -26.92 8.64 -6.82
CA ILE A 197 -27.00 7.64 -7.88
C ILE A 197 -26.86 8.34 -9.23
N TYR A 198 -26.13 7.70 -10.16
CA TYR A 198 -25.96 8.12 -11.55
C TYR A 198 -26.30 6.98 -12.50
#